data_AF-A0A7Y9MKM8-F1
#
_entry.id   AF-A0A7Y9MKM8-F1
#
_cell.length_a   1.000
_cell.length_b   1.000
_cell.length_c   1.000
_cell.angle_alpha   90.00
_cell.angle_beta   90.00
_cell.angle_gamma   90.00
#
_symmetry.space_group_name_H-M   'P 1'
#
loop_
_entity.id
_entity.type
_entity.pdbx_description
1 polymer ?
#
loop_
_entity_poly.entity_id
_entity_poly.type
_entity_poly.pdbx_seq_one_letter_code
_entity_poly.pdbx_strand_id
1 'polypeptide(L)'
;MLTESPRASREPFDRKPLGTEQLKTGPLHTDQFELVRLAAGGWVITDLALPHDDPACLLAYVQDDGSRFEVVWVQPPVRTGWFDSLDEILDEARARRHRRAA
;
A
#
# COMPACT_ATOMS: atom_id res chain seq x y z
N MET A 1 -27.69 6.23 41.63
CA MET A 1 -27.86 6.58 40.21
C MET A 1 -26.53 7.15 39.71
N LEU A 2 -25.78 6.34 38.94
CA LEU A 2 -24.81 6.63 37.85
C LEU A 2 -23.83 7.82 38.03
N THR A 3 -22.50 7.69 37.86
CA THR A 3 -21.81 7.23 36.65
C THR A 3 -20.38 6.74 36.96
N GLU A 4 -20.03 5.53 36.53
CA GLU A 4 -18.63 5.12 36.30
C GLU A 4 -18.33 5.31 34.81
N SER A 5 -17.18 5.91 34.50
CA SER A 5 -16.70 6.15 33.15
C SER A 5 -16.42 4.83 32.42
N PRO A 6 -16.89 4.63 31.18
CA PRO A 6 -16.52 3.44 30.42
C PRO A 6 -15.09 3.61 29.87
N ARG A 7 -14.25 2.62 30.18
CA ARG A 7 -12.94 2.38 29.56
C ARG A 7 -13.03 2.57 28.04
N ALA A 8 -12.12 3.35 27.48
CA ALA A 8 -11.83 3.38 26.06
C ALA A 8 -11.45 1.98 25.58
N SER A 9 -12.42 1.27 25.02
CA SER A 9 -12.25 -0.04 24.41
C SER A 9 -11.70 0.17 23.01
N ARG A 10 -10.54 -0.43 22.75
CA ARG A 10 -9.87 -0.48 21.44
C ARG A 10 -10.84 -1.06 20.42
N GLU A 11 -11.19 -0.30 19.39
CA GLU A 11 -11.82 -0.87 18.20
C GLU A 11 -10.70 -1.39 17.28
N PRO A 12 -10.57 -2.71 17.05
CA PRO A 12 -9.75 -3.22 15.97
C PRO A 12 -10.49 -2.96 14.66
N PHE A 13 -9.75 -2.58 13.63
CA PHE A 13 -10.28 -2.32 12.29
C PHE A 13 -10.95 -3.56 11.70
N ASP A 14 -12.24 -3.71 11.95
CA ASP A 14 -13.09 -4.74 11.35
C ASP A 14 -13.54 -4.24 9.97
N ARG A 15 -12.75 -4.55 8.94
CA ARG A 15 -13.17 -4.37 7.54
C ARG A 15 -13.36 -5.74 6.91
N LYS A 16 -14.62 -6.19 6.87
CA LYS A 16 -15.09 -7.34 6.08
C LYS A 16 -14.67 -7.21 4.60
N PRO A 17 -14.24 -8.29 3.94
CA PRO A 17 -14.12 -8.31 2.49
C PRO A 17 -15.53 -8.38 1.89
N LEU A 18 -16.03 -7.26 1.34
CA LEU A 18 -17.33 -7.20 0.68
C LEU A 18 -17.14 -7.37 -0.83
N GLY A 19 -17.90 -8.32 -1.38
CA GLY A 19 -17.80 -8.82 -2.74
C GLY A 19 -17.97 -7.78 -3.86
N THR A 20 -17.27 -8.07 -4.95
CA THR A 20 -17.69 -7.94 -6.36
C THR A 20 -18.60 -6.76 -6.71
N GLU A 21 -18.07 -5.52 -6.70
CA GLU A 21 -18.61 -4.38 -7.48
C GLU A 21 -17.71 -3.10 -7.51
N GLN A 22 -16.41 -3.17 -7.18
CA GLN A 22 -15.54 -1.98 -7.08
C GLN A 22 -14.41 -1.92 -8.12
N LEU A 23 -14.75 -1.90 -9.40
CA LEU A 23 -13.90 -1.17 -10.36
C LEU A 23 -14.24 0.32 -10.24
N LYS A 24 -13.47 1.09 -9.44
CA LYS A 24 -13.17 2.54 -9.59
C LYS A 24 -12.75 3.28 -8.30
N THR A 25 -12.48 2.65 -7.16
CA THR A 25 -11.83 3.35 -6.02
C THR A 25 -11.29 2.43 -4.91
N GLY A 26 -11.15 1.13 -5.18
CA GLY A 26 -10.54 0.18 -4.25
C GLY A 26 -9.03 0.07 -4.45
N PRO A 27 -8.30 -0.52 -3.49
CA PRO A 27 -6.91 -0.88 -3.69
C PRO A 27 -6.79 -1.84 -4.87
N LEU A 28 -5.76 -1.70 -5.71
CA LEU A 28 -5.46 -2.73 -6.70
C LEU A 28 -4.69 -3.83 -5.96
N HIS A 29 -5.36 -4.96 -5.73
CA HIS A 29 -4.76 -6.14 -5.11
C HIS A 29 -4.12 -7.02 -6.18
N THR A 30 -2.83 -7.29 -6.00
CA THR A 30 -2.12 -8.43 -6.59
C THR A 30 -1.76 -9.38 -5.45
N ASP A 31 -1.55 -10.67 -5.72
CA ASP A 31 -1.29 -11.72 -4.69
C ASP A 31 -0.32 -11.35 -3.55
N GLN A 32 0.62 -10.43 -3.77
CA GLN A 32 1.63 -10.03 -2.78
C GLN A 32 1.63 -8.54 -2.42
N PHE A 33 0.97 -7.69 -3.20
CA PHE A 33 1.03 -6.25 -3.02
C PHE A 33 -0.33 -5.61 -3.13
N GLU A 34 -0.53 -4.56 -2.34
CA GLU A 34 -1.70 -3.72 -2.39
C GLU A 34 -1.29 -2.30 -2.79
N LEU A 35 -1.96 -1.75 -3.80
CA LEU A 35 -1.85 -0.35 -4.16
C LEU A 35 -2.97 0.45 -3.51
N VAL A 36 -2.64 1.25 -2.50
CA VAL A 36 -3.61 2.08 -1.79
C VAL A 36 -3.57 3.50 -2.34
N ARG A 37 -4.72 4.02 -2.77
CA ARG A 37 -4.83 5.39 -3.26
C ARG A 37 -4.78 6.39 -2.10
N LEU A 38 -3.99 7.46 -2.26
CA LEU A 38 -3.88 8.53 -1.27
C LEU A 38 -4.88 9.65 -1.53
N ALA A 39 -5.36 10.30 -0.46
CA ALA A 39 -6.31 11.41 -0.56
C ALA A 39 -5.74 12.63 -1.32
N ALA A 40 -4.42 12.83 -1.26
CA ALA A 40 -3.72 13.90 -1.98
C ALA A 40 -3.49 13.61 -3.48
N GLY A 41 -3.91 12.43 -3.96
CA GLY A 41 -3.51 11.90 -5.26
C GLY A 41 -2.35 10.91 -5.14
N GLY A 42 -2.19 10.08 -6.17
CA GLY A 42 -1.19 9.02 -6.20
C GLY A 42 -1.56 7.78 -5.40
N TRP A 43 -0.59 6.88 -5.28
CA TRP A 43 -0.72 5.59 -4.63
C TRP A 43 0.47 5.28 -3.75
N VAL A 44 0.28 4.37 -2.81
CA VAL A 44 1.37 3.66 -2.13
C VAL A 44 1.32 2.20 -2.50
N ILE A 45 2.50 1.59 -2.60
CA ILE A 45 2.64 0.14 -2.73
C ILE A 45 2.96 -0.41 -1.35
N THR A 46 2.14 -1.34 -0.90
CA THR A 46 2.30 -2.03 0.38
C THR A 46 2.49 -3.53 0.16
N ASP A 47 3.33 -4.15 0.98
CA ASP A 47 3.55 -5.60 1.01
C ASP A 47 2.54 -6.25 1.97
N LEU A 48 1.66 -7.07 1.40
CA LEU A 48 0.60 -7.77 2.15
C LEU A 48 1.14 -8.91 3.02
N ALA A 49 2.41 -9.31 2.85
CA ALA A 49 3.03 -10.31 3.71
C ALA A 49 3.46 -9.74 5.07
N LEU A 50 3.46 -8.42 5.23
CA LEU A 50 3.78 -7.74 6.47
C LEU A 50 2.51 -7.13 7.09
N PRO A 51 2.40 -7.08 8.43
CA PRO A 51 1.31 -6.36 9.09
C PRO A 51 1.27 -4.89 8.67
N HIS A 52 0.08 -4.32 8.50
CA HIS A 52 -0.07 -2.91 8.10
C HIS A 52 0.49 -1.91 9.13
N ASP A 53 0.64 -2.31 10.38
CA ASP A 53 1.30 -1.49 11.43
C ASP A 53 2.83 -1.60 11.40
N ASP A 54 3.39 -2.52 10.62
CA ASP A 54 4.83 -2.62 10.40
C ASP A 54 5.26 -1.59 9.33
N PRO A 55 6.14 -0.62 9.63
CA PRO A 55 6.61 0.36 8.65
C PRO A 55 7.35 -0.27 7.47
N ALA A 56 7.84 -1.50 7.58
CA ALA A 56 8.45 -2.23 6.48
C ALA A 56 7.45 -2.66 5.40
N CYS A 57 6.13 -2.65 5.69
CA CYS A 57 5.11 -2.95 4.70
C CYS A 57 5.06 -1.91 3.58
N LEU A 58 5.40 -0.65 3.85
CA LEU A 58 5.40 0.41 2.84
C LEU A 58 6.64 0.29 1.95
N LEU A 59 6.43 0.04 0.65
CA LEU A 59 7.51 -0.17 -0.31
C LEU A 59 7.83 1.08 -1.13
N ALA A 60 6.80 1.77 -1.61
CA ALA A 60 6.96 2.93 -2.47
C ALA A 60 5.77 3.88 -2.46
N TYR A 61 6.03 5.14 -2.82
CA TYR A 61 5.03 6.10 -3.28
C TYR A 61 5.05 6.13 -4.81
N VAL A 62 3.87 6.22 -5.41
CA VAL A 62 3.67 6.27 -6.86
C VAL A 62 2.84 7.50 -7.19
N GLN A 63 3.32 8.31 -8.12
CA GLN A 63 2.59 9.44 -8.68
C GLN A 63 2.45 9.31 -10.19
N ASP A 64 1.27 9.64 -10.70
CA ASP A 64 1.00 9.72 -12.13
C ASP A 64 1.07 11.19 -12.57
N ASP A 65 1.95 11.49 -13.53
CA ASP A 65 2.09 12.84 -14.12
C ASP A 65 1.23 13.02 -15.38
N GLY A 66 0.49 11.99 -15.78
CA GLY A 66 -0.34 11.94 -16.98
C GLY A 66 0.35 11.30 -18.19
N SER A 67 1.65 11.01 -18.10
CA SER A 67 2.42 10.31 -19.14
C SER A 67 3.15 9.08 -18.60
N ARG A 68 3.65 9.15 -17.38
CA ARG A 68 4.46 8.14 -16.70
C ARG A 68 4.18 8.13 -15.21
N PHE A 69 4.66 7.08 -14.57
CA PHE A 69 4.63 6.95 -13.12
C PHE A 69 5.99 7.30 -12.53
N GLU A 70 6.01 8.33 -11.68
CA GLU A 70 7.13 8.57 -10.77
C GLU A 70 6.99 7.66 -9.56
N VAL A 71 8.04 6.90 -9.25
CA VAL A 71 8.04 5.97 -8.12
C VAL A 71 9.21 6.26 -7.20
N VAL A 72 8.88 6.56 -5.93
CA VAL A 72 9.84 6.78 -4.86
C VAL A 72 9.86 5.55 -3.95
N TRP A 73 10.93 4.78 -4.01
CA TRP A 73 11.15 3.60 -3.19
C TRP A 73 11.64 4.00 -1.81
N VAL A 74 10.89 3.67 -0.76
CA VAL A 74 11.20 4.09 0.62
C VAL A 74 12.03 3.08 1.39
N GLN A 75 12.08 1.84 0.90
CA GLN A 75 12.92 0.79 1.48
C GLN A 75 14.32 0.83 0.85
N PRO A 76 15.40 0.54 1.63
CA PRO A 76 16.75 0.49 1.10
C PRO A 76 16.93 -0.53 -0.06
N PRO A 77 17.68 -0.18 -1.12
CA PRO A 77 18.24 1.15 -1.39
C PRO A 77 17.14 2.13 -1.84
N VAL A 78 17.06 3.27 -1.14
CA VAL A 78 16.13 4.36 -1.46
C VAL A 78 16.51 4.95 -2.82
N ARG A 79 15.55 4.96 -3.76
CA ARG A 79 15.76 5.46 -5.12
C ARG A 79 14.45 6.02 -5.67
N THR A 80 14.57 6.90 -6.65
CA THR A 80 13.44 7.34 -7.48
C THR A 80 13.62 6.80 -8.89
N GLY A 81 12.53 6.42 -9.54
CA GLY A 81 12.53 5.93 -10.92
C GLY A 81 11.25 6.32 -11.64
N TRP A 82 11.30 6.27 -12.97
CA TRP A 82 10.17 6.53 -13.85
C TRP A 82 9.79 5.25 -14.59
N PHE A 83 8.50 4.98 -14.68
CA PHE A 83 7.96 3.76 -15.26
C PHE A 83 6.83 4.11 -16.22
N ASP A 84 6.71 3.35 -17.31
CA ASP A 84 5.69 3.60 -18.33
C ASP A 84 4.37 2.86 -18.00
N SER A 85 4.41 1.87 -17.10
CA SER A 85 3.22 1.10 -16.71
C SER A 85 3.24 0.64 -15.25
N LEU A 86 2.07 0.34 -14.71
CA LEU A 86 1.91 -0.18 -13.35
C LEU A 86 2.51 -1.58 -13.17
N ASP A 87 2.43 -2.41 -14.20
CA ASP A 87 3.00 -3.77 -14.20
C ASP A 87 4.52 -3.74 -14.02
N GLU A 88 5.23 -2.83 -14.71
CA GLU A 88 6.68 -2.65 -14.53
C GLU A 88 7.04 -2.26 -13.10
N ILE A 89 6.24 -1.41 -12.47
CA ILE A 89 6.44 -1.00 -11.08
C ILE A 89 6.26 -2.19 -10.15
N LEU A 90 5.23 -3.02 -10.38
CA LEU A 90 4.97 -4.22 -9.59
C LEU A 90 6.08 -5.27 -9.76
N ASP A 91 6.60 -5.46 -10.97
CA ASP A 91 7.74 -6.36 -11.20
C ASP A 91 9.02 -5.88 -10.51
N GLU A 92 9.29 -4.57 -10.54
CA GLU A 92 10.43 -4.02 -9.80
C GLU A 92 10.22 -4.12 -8.27
N ALA A 93 8.98 -3.99 -7.78
CA ALA A 93 8.66 -4.22 -6.37
C ALA A 93 8.96 -5.68 -5.95
N ARG A 94 8.58 -6.65 -6.79
CA ARG A 94 8.94 -8.08 -6.61
C ARG A 94 10.45 -8.26 -6.55
N ALA A 95 11.17 -7.70 -7.52
CA ALA A 95 12.63 -7.82 -7.59
C ALA A 95 13.31 -7.24 -6.35
N ARG A 96 12.85 -6.09 -5.86
CA ARG A 96 13.36 -5.47 -4.64
C ARG A 96 13.08 -6.29 -3.39
N ARG A 97 11.87 -6.85 -3.26
CA ARG A 97 11.53 -7.74 -2.15
C ARG A 97 12.43 -8.98 -2.13
N HIS A 98 12.63 -9.63 -3.27
CA HIS A 98 13.52 -10.78 -3.39
C HIS A 98 14.96 -10.46 -2.98
N ARG A 99 15.49 -9.30 -3.38
CA ARG A 99 16.84 -8.85 -2.98
C ARG A 99 16.99 -8.58 -1.48
N ARG A 100 15.91 -8.27 -0.76
CA ARG A 100 15.91 -8.07 0.70
C ARG A 100 15.78 -9.37 1.50
N ALA A 101 15.14 -10.38 0.91
CA ALA A 101 14.94 -11.68 1.53
C ALA A 101 16.13 -12.63 1.33
N ALA A 102 17.03 -12.33 0.38
CA ALA A 102 18.28 -13.04 0.12
C ALA A 102 19.42 -12.48 0.98
#